data_AF-A0A7Y9Z9U9-F1
#
_entry.id   AF-A0A7Y9Z9U9-F1
#
_cell.length_a   1.000
_cell.length_b   1.000
_cell.length_c   1.000
_cell.angle_alpha   90.00
_cell.angle_beta   90.00
_cell.angle_gamma   90.00
#
_symmetry.space_group_name_H-M   'P 1'
#
loop_
_entity.id
_entity.type
_entity.pdbx_description
1 polymer ?
#
loop_
_entity_poly.entity_id
_entity_poly.type
_entity_poly.pdbx_seq_one_letter_code
_entity_poly.pdbx_strand_id
1 'polypeptide(L)'
;MVLEDVIASGIATEEITGGRKFPLLVDVHDARSQDRAARLELAQRGNKVSAVAVIVGTPLSRMVGNFFVNVSQPVTPTRLFDDEASAVAWLQGFIR
;
A
#
# COMPACT_ATOMS: atom_id res chain seq x y z
N MET A 1 14.01 1.79 -1.36
CA MET A 1 13.11 1.69 -2.53
C MET A 1 13.28 2.95 -3.32
N VAL A 2 13.79 2.82 -4.54
CA VAL A 2 13.98 3.92 -5.49
C VAL A 2 12.83 3.93 -6.49
N LEU A 3 12.66 5.04 -7.20
CA LEU A 3 11.53 5.26 -8.13
C LEU A 3 11.39 4.15 -9.18
N GLU A 4 12.52 3.62 -9.65
CA GLU A 4 12.55 2.53 -10.64
C GLU A 4 11.89 1.24 -10.11
N ASP A 5 12.09 0.90 -8.84
CA ASP A 5 11.46 -0.27 -8.21
C ASP A 5 9.93 -0.15 -8.22
N VAL A 6 9.43 1.07 -7.99
CA VAL A 6 7.97 1.35 -7.95
C VAL A 6 7.36 1.26 -9.34
N ILE A 7 8.07 1.73 -10.37
CA ILE A 7 7.61 1.66 -11.76
C ILE A 7 7.62 0.22 -12.24
N ALA A 8 8.69 -0.54 -11.97
CA ALA A 8 8.81 -1.94 -12.37
C ALA A 8 7.72 -2.82 -11.72
N SER A 9 7.50 -2.65 -10.41
CA SER A 9 6.41 -3.33 -9.69
C SER A 9 5.04 -2.97 -10.28
N GLY A 10 4.87 -1.70 -10.65
CA GLY A 10 3.65 -1.20 -11.28
C GLY A 10 3.31 -1.85 -12.62
N ILE A 11 4.31 -2.14 -13.46
CA ILE A 11 4.11 -2.80 -14.76
C ILE A 11 3.76 -4.29 -14.58
N ALA A 12 4.50 -4.99 -13.73
CA ALA A 12 4.22 -6.39 -13.41
C ALA A 12 2.81 -6.58 -12.83
N THR A 13 2.36 -5.62 -12.02
CA THR A 13 1.02 -5.65 -11.45
C THR A 13 -0.06 -5.50 -12.52
N GLU A 14 0.18 -4.70 -13.56
CA GLU A 14 -0.77 -4.51 -14.67
C GLU A 14 -0.94 -5.77 -15.51
N GLU A 15 0.15 -6.49 -15.77
CA GLU A 15 0.12 -7.78 -16.47
C GLU A 15 -0.62 -8.86 -15.67
N ILE A 16 -0.43 -8.92 -14.36
CA ILE A 16 -1.07 -9.91 -13.48
C ILE A 16 -2.57 -9.63 -13.31
N THR A 17 -2.95 -8.34 -13.26
CA THR A 17 -4.32 -7.94 -12.92
C THR A 17 -5.21 -7.76 -14.15
N GLY A 18 -4.60 -7.65 -15.34
CA GLY A 18 -5.31 -7.37 -16.59
C GLY A 18 -6.06 -6.03 -16.56
N GLY A 19 -5.54 -5.06 -15.80
CA GLY A 19 -6.17 -3.75 -15.61
C GLY A 19 -7.37 -3.71 -14.66
N ARG A 20 -7.73 -4.82 -14.01
CA ARG A 20 -8.78 -4.84 -12.98
C ARG A 20 -8.26 -4.28 -11.66
N LYS A 21 -9.17 -3.76 -10.84
CA LYS A 21 -8.82 -3.32 -9.49
C LYS A 21 -8.45 -4.53 -8.63
N PHE A 22 -7.41 -4.39 -7.82
CA PHE A 22 -6.91 -5.46 -6.96
C PHE A 22 -6.61 -4.95 -5.55
N PRO A 23 -6.72 -5.80 -4.52
CA PRO A 23 -6.24 -5.46 -3.19
C PRO A 23 -4.71 -5.48 -3.16
N LEU A 24 -4.10 -4.51 -2.48
CA LEU A 24 -2.65 -4.40 -2.35
C LEU A 24 -2.23 -4.53 -0.88
N LEU A 25 -1.26 -5.42 -0.63
CA LEU A 25 -0.55 -5.52 0.63
C LEU A 25 0.82 -4.84 0.49
N VAL A 26 1.14 -3.93 1.41
CA VAL A 26 2.43 -3.25 1.46
C VAL A 26 3.07 -3.54 2.82
N ASP A 27 4.17 -4.28 2.82
CA ASP A 27 4.97 -4.46 4.03
C ASP A 27 6.04 -3.36 4.12
N VAL A 28 5.96 -2.55 5.19
CA VAL A 28 6.96 -1.53 5.50
C VAL A 28 7.65 -1.78 6.85
N HIS A 29 7.57 -3.00 7.40
CA HIS A 29 8.17 -3.33 8.70
C HIS A 29 9.69 -3.09 8.72
N ASP A 30 10.36 -3.43 7.63
CA ASP A 30 11.80 -3.26 7.42
C ASP A 30 12.14 -2.12 6.44
N ALA A 31 11.15 -1.30 6.08
CA ALA A 31 11.35 -0.24 5.10
C ALA A 31 12.26 0.87 5.66
N ARG A 32 13.50 0.91 5.17
CA ARG A 32 14.36 2.10 5.28
C ARG A 32 13.74 3.26 4.48
N SER A 33 14.21 4.48 4.78
CA SER A 33 13.73 5.75 4.23
C SER A 33 13.24 5.64 2.78
N GLN A 34 11.94 5.87 2.60
CA GLN A 34 11.28 5.86 1.29
C GLN A 34 11.46 7.23 0.63
N ASP A 35 11.86 7.26 -0.64
CA ASP A 35 11.97 8.50 -1.40
C ASP A 35 10.59 9.18 -1.55
N ARG A 36 10.54 10.50 -1.50
CA ARG A 36 9.30 11.27 -1.65
C ARG A 36 8.66 11.01 -3.01
N ALA A 37 9.47 10.87 -4.06
CA ALA A 37 9.00 10.55 -5.41
C ALA A 37 8.30 9.17 -5.47
N ALA A 38 8.88 8.16 -4.81
CA ALA A 38 8.29 6.82 -4.71
C ALA A 38 6.91 6.85 -4.03
N ARG A 39 6.74 7.65 -2.97
CA ARG A 39 5.45 7.82 -2.28
C ARG A 39 4.39 8.49 -3.16
N LEU A 40 4.79 9.48 -3.96
CA LEU A 40 3.90 10.20 -4.87
C LEU A 40 3.41 9.31 -6.01
N GLU A 41 4.28 8.48 -6.58
CA GLU A 41 3.88 7.51 -7.62
C GLU A 41 2.91 6.45 -7.09
N LEU A 42 3.16 5.93 -5.87
CA LEU A 42 2.23 4.99 -5.22
C LEU A 42 0.86 5.62 -4.95
N ALA A 43 0.83 6.89 -4.52
CA ALA A 43 -0.42 7.61 -4.31
C ALA A 43 -1.22 7.81 -5.61
N GLN A 44 -0.54 8.12 -6.72
CA GLN A 44 -1.19 8.29 -8.03
C GLN A 44 -1.80 7.00 -8.59
N ARG A 45 -1.22 5.84 -8.24
CA ARG A 45 -1.74 4.51 -8.63
C ARG A 45 -2.95 4.06 -7.80
N GLY A 46 -3.41 4.88 -6.85
CA GLY A 46 -4.54 4.59 -5.96
C GLY A 46 -5.85 4.26 -6.68
N ASN A 47 -6.03 4.67 -7.94
CA ASN A 47 -7.22 4.36 -8.74
C ASN A 47 -7.30 2.90 -9.22
N LYS A 48 -6.17 2.17 -9.26
CA LYS A 48 -6.08 0.77 -9.68
C LYS A 48 -6.16 -0.23 -8.52
N VAL A 49 -6.15 0.24 -7.28
CA VAL A 49 -6.29 -0.61 -6.09
C VAL A 49 -7.71 -0.55 -5.53
N SER A 50 -8.24 -1.70 -5.09
CA SER A 50 -9.55 -1.80 -4.44
C SER A 50 -9.46 -1.54 -2.92
N ALA A 51 -8.34 -1.90 -2.32
CA ALA A 51 -8.01 -1.67 -0.92
C ALA A 51 -6.49 -1.73 -0.74
N VAL A 52 -5.96 -1.05 0.28
CA VAL A 52 -4.54 -1.06 0.63
C VAL A 52 -4.36 -1.44 2.10
N ALA A 53 -3.66 -2.53 2.36
CA ALA A 53 -3.24 -2.93 3.69
C ALA A 53 -1.76 -2.64 3.86
N VAL A 54 -1.38 -1.97 4.95
CA VAL A 54 0.01 -1.59 5.24
C VAL A 54 0.47 -2.26 6.53
N ILE A 55 1.47 -3.13 6.47
CA ILE A 55 2.09 -3.76 7.65
C ILE A 55 3.16 -2.82 8.18
N VAL A 56 3.07 -2.45 9.46
CA VAL A 56 4.01 -1.54 10.12
C VAL A 56 4.74 -2.26 11.24
N GLY A 57 6.07 -2.14 11.27
CA GLY A 57 6.91 -2.89 12.21
C GLY A 57 7.13 -2.25 13.56
N THR A 58 6.78 -0.97 13.75
CA THR A 58 7.00 -0.26 15.03
C THR A 58 5.79 0.57 15.46
N PRO A 59 5.58 0.76 16.78
CA PRO A 59 4.52 1.64 17.30
C PRO A 59 4.62 3.09 16.79
N LEU A 60 5.85 3.58 16.58
CA LEU A 60 6.08 4.93 16.03
C LEU A 60 5.65 5.00 14.56
N SER A 61 6.05 4.02 13.73
CA SER A 61 5.61 3.94 12.34
C SER A 61 4.10 3.82 12.22
N ARG A 62 3.45 3.11 13.15
CA ARG A 62 1.99 3.02 13.25
C ARG A 62 1.35 4.37 13.54
N MET A 63 1.87 5.12 14.51
CA MET A 63 1.32 6.44 14.85
C MET A 63 1.43 7.40 13.66
N VAL A 64 2.60 7.44 13.01
CA VAL A 64 2.84 8.28 11.83
C VAL A 64 1.96 7.85 10.65
N GLY A 65 1.84 6.55 10.41
CA GLY A 65 1.01 6.03 9.32
C GLY A 65 -0.48 6.27 9.54
N ASN A 66 -0.99 6.09 10.75
CA ASN A 66 -2.38 6.45 11.10
C ASN A 66 -2.64 7.94 10.92
N PHE A 67 -1.70 8.80 11.31
CA PHE A 67 -1.81 10.24 11.06
C PHE A 67 -1.88 10.53 9.56
N PHE A 68 -1.02 9.91 8.75
CA PHE A 68 -1.03 10.09 7.30
C PHE A 68 -2.34 9.65 6.68
N VAL A 69 -2.89 8.48 7.04
CA VAL A 69 -4.18 7.99 6.51
C VAL A 69 -5.32 8.94 6.89
N ASN A 70 -5.35 9.43 8.13
CA ASN A 70 -6.39 10.37 8.57
C ASN A 70 -6.30 11.74 7.89
N VAL A 71 -5.09 12.25 7.63
CA VAL A 71 -4.88 13.56 7.00
C VAL A 71 -4.99 13.51 5.48
N SER A 72 -4.48 12.46 4.85
CA SER A 72 -4.48 12.31 3.38
C SER A 72 -5.82 11.84 2.81
N GLN A 73 -6.72 11.32 3.65
CA GLN A 73 -8.05 10.81 3.28
C GLN A 73 -8.05 10.10 1.92
N PRO A 74 -7.30 8.99 1.79
CA PRO A 74 -7.17 8.31 0.51
C PRO A 74 -8.54 7.86 0.02
N VAL A 75 -8.80 8.07 -1.27
CA VAL A 75 -10.05 7.66 -1.95
C VAL A 75 -10.27 6.15 -1.88
N THR A 76 -9.19 5.39 -1.65
CA THR A 76 -9.17 3.94 -1.56
C THR A 76 -9.09 3.53 -0.09
N PRO A 77 -9.92 2.58 0.38
CA PRO A 77 -9.85 2.04 1.73
C PRO A 77 -8.41 1.64 2.08
N THR A 78 -7.84 2.27 3.10
CA THR A 78 -6.46 2.05 3.53
C THR A 78 -6.43 1.75 5.02
N ARG A 79 -5.76 0.66 5.42
CA ARG A 79 -5.68 0.24 6.83
C ARG A 79 -4.29 -0.26 7.19
N LEU A 80 -3.88 0.03 8.43
CA LEU A 80 -2.61 -0.44 9.00
C LEU A 80 -2.80 -1.72 9.81
N PHE A 81 -1.82 -2.61 9.75
CA PHE A 81 -1.80 -3.91 10.43
C PHE A 81 -0.45 -4.17 11.11
N ASP A 82 -0.44 -5.05 12.11
CA ASP A 82 0.78 -5.52 12.79
C ASP A 82 1.36 -6.77 12.12
N ASP A 83 0.50 -7.55 11.46
CA ASP A 83 0.84 -8.84 10.89
C ASP A 83 0.18 -9.06 9.52
N GLU A 84 0.83 -9.91 8.72
CA GLU A 84 0.37 -10.25 7.38
C GLU A 84 -0.97 -10.98 7.38
N ALA A 85 -1.21 -11.89 8.34
CA ALA A 85 -2.41 -12.72 8.35
C ALA A 85 -3.68 -11.87 8.50
N SER A 86 -3.68 -10.91 9.43
CA SER A 86 -4.76 -9.96 9.62
C SER A 86 -4.99 -9.07 8.41
N ALA A 87 -3.89 -8.64 7.76
CA ALA A 87 -3.93 -7.79 6.58
C ALA A 87 -4.57 -8.52 5.39
N VAL A 88 -4.13 -9.76 5.13
CA VAL A 88 -4.66 -10.61 4.06
C VAL A 88 -6.13 -10.93 4.29
N ALA A 89 -6.52 -11.31 5.52
CA ALA A 89 -7.91 -11.60 5.85
C ALA A 89 -8.83 -10.40 5.57
N TRP A 90 -8.38 -9.18 5.84
CA TRP A 90 -9.13 -7.97 5.51
C TRP A 90 -9.18 -7.71 4.00
N LEU A 91 -8.06 -7.86 3.29
CA LEU A 91 -7.98 -7.67 1.83
C LEU A 91 -8.84 -8.66 1.04
N GLN A 92 -9.05 -9.88 1.55
CA GLN A 92 -9.93 -10.88 0.93
C GLN A 92 -11.36 -10.36 0.74
N GLY A 93 -11.85 -9.48 1.60
CA GLY A 93 -13.15 -8.82 1.44
C GLY A 93 -13.24 -7.88 0.22
N PHE A 94 -12.12 -7.59 -0.43
CA PHE A 94 -12.01 -6.66 -1.56
C PHE A 94 -11.54 -7.33 -2.86
N ILE A 95 -11.42 -8.67 -2.87
CA ILE A 95 -11.18 -9.46 -4.09
C ILE A 95 -12.49 -9.53 -4.87
N ARG A 96 -12.47 -9.09 -6.13
CA ARG A 96 -13.60 -9.16 -7.08
C ARG A 96 -13.16 -9.72 -8.41
#